data_AF-A0A480A5S1-F1
#
_entry.id   AF-A0A480A5S1-F1
#
_cell.length_a   1.000
_cell.length_b   1.000
_cell.length_c   1.000
_cell.angle_alpha   90.00
_cell.angle_beta   90.00
_cell.angle_gamma   90.00
#
_symmetry.space_group_name_H-M   'P 1'
#
loop_
_entity.id
_entity.type
_entity.pdbx_description
1 polymer ?
#
loop_
_entity_poly.entity_id
_entity_poly.type
_entity_poly.pdbx_seq_one_letter_code
_entity_poly.pdbx_strand_id
1 'polypeptide(L)' 'MGFFTTLAVEKVAIISPELRLMIATGFLGAYTTFSTYGLESLVLMRGGNLLTTAGYWFGSAILGVFSVQLGVIIARFFR' A
#
# COMPACT_ATOMS: atom_id res chain seq x y z
N MET A 1 -4.51 2.67 0.09
CA MET A 1 -4.64 2.55 -1.39
C MET A 1 -5.92 1.84 -1.81
N GLY A 2 -6.08 0.53 -1.55
CA GLY A 2 -7.19 -0.27 -2.10
C GLY A 2 -8.61 0.29 -1.89
N PHE A 3 -8.91 0.88 -0.73
CA PHE A 3 -10.20 1.51 -0.45
C PHE A 3 -10.50 2.67 -1.41
N PHE A 4 -9.62 3.68 -1.42
CA PHE A 4 -9.81 4.88 -2.22
C PHE A 4 -9.79 4.58 -3.72
N THR A 5 -8.86 3.76 -4.19
CA THR A 5 -8.77 3.43 -5.62
C THR A 5 -10.02 2.69 -6.11
N THR A 6 -10.59 1.80 -5.29
CA THR A 6 -11.86 1.12 -5.61
C THR A 6 -13.02 2.11 -5.64
N LEU A 7 -13.15 2.96 -4.62
CA LEU A 7 -14.19 3.99 -4.56
C LEU A 7 -14.11 4.95 -5.75
N ALA A 8 -12.90 5.37 -6.12
CA ALA A 8 -12.66 6.27 -7.25
C ALA A 8 -13.01 5.66 -8.61
N VAL A 9 -12.85 4.34 -8.77
CA VAL A 9 -13.21 3.61 -9.99
C VAL A 9 -14.70 3.26 -10.02
N GLU A 10 -15.31 2.94 -8.88
CA GLU A 10 -16.73 2.56 -8.83
C GLU A 10 -17.68 3.77 -8.74
N LYS A 11 -17.23 4.90 -8.16
CA LYS A 11 -17.99 6.16 -8.07
C LYS A 11 -17.42 7.26 -8.98
N VAL A 12 -17.19 6.92 -10.24
CA VAL A 12 -16.53 7.78 -11.24
C VAL A 12 -17.19 9.16 -11.37
N ALA A 13 -18.51 9.23 -11.26
CA ALA A 13 -19.28 10.47 -11.40
C ALA A 13 -19.06 11.47 -10.24
N ILE A 14 -18.54 11.02 -9.10
CA ILE A 14 -18.40 11.83 -7.88
C ILE A 14 -16.96 12.34 -7.71
N ILE A 15 -15.96 11.56 -8.13
CA ILE A 15 -14.54 11.86 -7.87
C ILE A 15 -13.86 12.30 -9.16
N SER A 16 -13.45 13.57 -9.26
CA SER A 16 -12.78 14.09 -10.45
C SER A 16 -11.41 13.42 -10.71
N PRO A 17 -10.95 13.33 -11.97
CA PRO A 17 -9.66 12.71 -12.30
C PRO A 17 -8.46 13.33 -11.56
N GLU A 18 -8.46 14.65 -11.37
CA GLU A 18 -7.40 15.40 -10.68
C GLU A 18 -7.31 14.97 -9.22
N LEU A 19 -8.45 14.82 -8.55
CA LEU A 19 -8.51 14.38 -7.17
C LEU A 19 -8.03 12.94 -7.01
N ARG A 20 -8.29 12.07 -8.01
CA ARG A 20 -7.76 10.69 -8.03
C ARG A 20 -6.24 10.68 -8.09
N LEU A 21 -5.65 11.48 -8.97
CA LEU A 21 -4.20 11.61 -9.10
C LEU A 21 -3.58 12.20 -7.83
N MET A 22 -4.15 13.28 -7.32
CA MET A 22 -3.66 13.95 -6.11
C MET A 22 -3.63 12.99 -4.91
N ILE A 23 -4.66 12.16 -4.73
CA ILE A 23 -4.74 11.24 -3.59
C ILE A 23 -4.00 9.93 -3.84
N ALA A 24 -4.25 9.24 -4.95
CA ALA A 24 -3.67 7.92 -5.21
C ALA A 24 -2.18 8.00 -5.58
N THR A 25 -1.80 8.94 -6.44
CA THR A 25 -0.41 9.11 -6.88
C THR A 25 0.35 10.05 -5.96
N GLY A 26 -0.26 11.18 -5.56
CA GLY A 26 0.38 12.17 -4.69
C GLY A 26 0.45 11.71 -3.24
N PHE A 27 -0.64 11.84 -2.49
CA PHE A 27 -0.66 11.59 -1.05
C PHE A 27 -0.27 10.17 -0.68
N LEU A 28 -0.96 9.16 -1.24
CA LEU A 28 -0.70 7.76 -0.89
C LEU A 28 0.64 7.28 -1.45
N GLY A 29 1.05 7.79 -2.61
CA GLY A 29 2.38 7.53 -3.16
C GLY A 29 3.50 8.10 -2.28
N ALA A 30 3.36 9.33 -1.77
CA ALA A 30 4.32 9.94 -0.85
C ALA A 30 4.30 9.35 0.56
N TYR A 31 3.16 8.82 1.01
CA TYR A 31 3.02 8.16 2.30
C TYR A 31 3.73 6.79 2.35
N THR A 32 3.77 6.07 1.22
CA THR A 32 4.45 4.76 1.13
C THR A 32 5.85 4.90 0.54
N THR A 33 6.79 4.05 0.95
CA THR A 33 8.18 4.11 0.44
C THR A 33 8.74 2.71 0.19
N PHE A 34 9.07 2.41 -1.07
CA PHE A 34 9.76 1.17 -1.41
C PHE A 34 11.27 1.25 -1.15
N SER A 35 11.86 2.44 -1.28
CA SER A 35 13.30 2.65 -1.08
C SER A 35 13.72 2.45 0.36
N THR A 36 12.94 2.97 1.32
CA THR A 36 13.20 2.77 2.75
C THR A 36 13.04 1.30 3.13
N TYR A 37 11.96 0.65 2.68
CA TYR A 37 11.74 -0.79 2.89
C TYR A 37 12.90 -1.65 2.35
N GLY A 38 13.40 -1.33 1.15
CA GLY A 38 14.56 -2.03 0.57
C GLY A 38 15.85 -1.81 1.35
N LEU A 39 16.11 -0.57 1.78
CA LEU A 39 17.28 -0.22 2.59
C LEU A 39 17.26 -0.94 3.95
N GLU A 40 16.12 -0.93 4.64
CA GLU A 40 15.95 -1.62 5.92
C GLU A 40 16.10 -3.14 5.76
N SER A 41 15.54 -3.71 4.69
CA SER A 41 15.74 -5.14 4.37
C SER A 41 17.22 -5.49 4.19
N LEU A 42 17.99 -4.62 3.50
CA LEU A 42 19.44 -4.78 3.32
C LEU A 42 20.21 -4.66 4.65
N VAL A 43 19.83 -3.70 5.49
CA VAL A 43 20.45 -3.51 6.81
C VAL A 43 20.21 -4.74 7.69
N LEU A 44 18.98 -5.25 7.73
CA LEU A 44 18.64 -6.48 8.47
C LEU A 44 19.41 -7.69 7.95
N MET A 45 19.50 -7.84 6.63
CA MET A 45 20.24 -8.93 6.00
C MET A 45 21.72 -8.89 6.37
N ARG A 46 22.34 -7.71 6.38
CA ARG A 46 23.74 -7.51 6.80
C ARG A 46 23.95 -7.76 8.29
N GLY A 47 22.92 -7.58 9.11
CA GLY A 47 22.94 -7.89 10.55
C GLY A 47 22.94 -9.39 10.87
N GLY A 48 22.83 -10.27 9.87
CA GLY A 48 22.95 -11.73 10.03
C GLY A 48 21.73 -12.43 10.62
N ASN A 49 20.70 -11.70 11.06
CA ASN A 49 19.46 -12.30 11.55
C ASN A 49 18.50 -12.60 10.39
N LEU A 50 18.59 -13.82 9.87
CA LEU A 50 17.77 -14.29 8.74
C LEU A 50 16.28 -14.33 9.06
N LEU A 51 15.89 -14.68 10.30
CA LEU A 51 14.49 -14.77 10.68
C LEU A 51 13.83 -13.38 10.67
N THR A 52 14.47 -12.39 11.27
CA THR A 52 13.98 -11.00 11.26
C THR A 52 13.97 -10.43 9.84
N THR A 53 15.01 -10.71 9.05
CA THR A 53 15.08 -10.28 7.64
C THR A 53 13.92 -10.85 6.83
N ALA A 54 13.69 -12.16 6.90
CA ALA A 54 12.60 -12.82 6.19
C ALA A 54 11.23 -12.32 6.68
N GLY A 55 11.06 -12.17 8.00
CA GLY A 55 9.84 -11.67 8.61
C GLY A 55 9.51 -10.24 8.15
N TYR A 56 10.49 -9.35 8.13
CA TYR A 56 10.30 -7.98 7.66
C TYR A 56 10.04 -7.94 6.15
N TRP A 57 10.85 -8.64 5.36
CA TRP A 57 10.77 -8.62 3.90
C TRP A 57 9.46 -9.25 3.40
N PHE A 58 9.18 -10.51 3.74
CA PHE A 58 7.95 -11.18 3.31
C PHE A 58 6.72 -10.69 4.06
N GLY A 59 6.83 -10.49 5.37
CA GLY A 59 5.69 -10.08 6.20
C GLY A 59 5.13 -8.72 5.77
N SER A 60 5.99 -7.72 5.53
CA SER A 60 5.52 -6.41 5.08
C SER A 60 4.87 -6.47 3.71
N ALA A 61 5.42 -7.24 2.76
CA ALA A 61 4.84 -7.39 1.44
C ALA A 61 3.46 -8.09 1.48
N ILE A 62 3.38 -9.20 2.21
CA ILE A 62 2.14 -9.98 2.37
C ILE A 62 1.06 -9.16 3.07
N LEU A 63 1.39 -8.52 4.21
CA LEU A 63 0.47 -7.65 4.93
C LEU A 63 0.03 -6.44 4.10
N GLY A 64 0.92 -5.90 3.26
CA GLY A 64 0.59 -4.84 2.31
C GLY A 64 -0.48 -5.28 1.32
N VAL A 65 -0.34 -6.46 0.71
CA VAL A 65 -1.34 -7.02 -0.22
C VAL A 65 -2.66 -7.28 0.51
N PHE A 66 -2.63 -7.88 1.70
CA PHE A 66 -3.84 -8.08 2.51
C PHE A 66 -4.53 -6.76 2.84
N SER A 67 -3.79 -5.72 3.21
CA SER A 67 -4.33 -4.39 3.52
C SER A 67 -4.99 -3.74 2.30
N VAL A 68 -4.41 -3.92 1.11
CA VAL A 68 -5.04 -3.48 -0.15
C VAL A 68 -6.36 -4.23 -0.35
N GLN A 69 -6.36 -5.56 -0.23
CA GLN A 69 -7.55 -6.39 -0.44
C GLN A 69 -8.67 -6.06 0.56
N LEU A 70 -8.34 -5.85 1.83
CA LEU A 70 -9.28 -5.40 2.85
C LEU A 70 -9.87 -4.04 2.50
N GLY A 71 -9.03 -3.09 2.04
CA GLY A 71 -9.51 -1.79 1.57
C GLY A 71 -10.52 -1.92 0.42
N VAL A 72 -10.26 -2.79 -0.55
CA VAL A 72 -11.19 -3.08 -1.67
C VAL A 72 -12.52 -3.63 -1.14
N ILE A 73 -12.46 -4.60 -0.23
CA ILE A 73 -13.65 -5.23 0.37
C ILE A 73 -14.49 -4.16 1.10
N ILE A 74 -13.86 -3.35 1.94
CA ILE A 74 -14.54 -2.29 2.70
C ILE A 74 -15.17 -1.27 1.75
N ALA A 75 -14.46 -0.83 0.69
CA ALA A 75 -15.01 0.13 -0.26
C ALA A 75 -16.30 -0.37 -0.93
N ARG A 76 -16.37 -1.67 -1.24
CA ARG A 76 -17.56 -2.29 -1.83
C ARG A 76 -18.71 -2.47 -0.84
N PHE A 77 -18.42 -2.60 0.46
CA PHE A 77 -19.44 -2.56 1.51
C PHE A 77 -20.05 -1.15 1.68
N PHE A 78 -19.27 -0.09 1.44
CA PHE A 78 -19.71 1.31 1.46
C PHE A 78 -20.50 1.73 0.20
N ARG A 79 -21.24 0.78 -0.38
CA ARG A 79 -22.02 0.96 -1.61
C ARG A 79 -22.99 2.13 -1.49
#